data_AF-A0A8T4DSC8-F1
#
_entry.id   AF-A0A8T4DSC8-F1
#
_cell.length_a   1.000
_cell.length_b   1.000
_cell.length_c   1.000
_cell.angle_alpha   90.00
_cell.angle_beta   90.00
_cell.angle_gamma   90.00
#
_symmetry.space_group_name_H-M   'P 1'
#
loop_
_entity.id
_entity.type
_entity.pdbx_description
1 polymer ?
#
loop_
_entity_poly.entity_id
_entity_poly.type
_entity_poly.pdbx_seq_one_letter_code
_entity_poly.pdbx_strand_id
1 'polypeptide(L)'
;MSPPAVFGIYGESDSGKTTLAVQLIRELVRDGYRIATVKQTNKSISIDTKNKDTWRHQHAGASLVVFSSRSETDFLLHEQMDSAGIIRRITELKDVDVVIIEGADDPAILKIQVGAGRRRSNTIAKYDGNIPEILTRIKKEIQKTVAPHLRITVNGKAIPLTEFPEQFITNTIRAMLGSLKGVQDIRDVRIELKQ
;
A
#
# COMPACT_ATOMS: atom_id res chain seq x y z
N MET A 1 -4.14 12.05 5.10
CA MET A 1 -3.82 11.90 3.65
C MET A 1 -4.33 10.52 3.28
N SER A 2 -4.86 10.31 2.08
CA SER A 2 -5.38 8.99 1.73
C SER A 2 -4.29 7.92 1.92
N PRO A 3 -4.62 6.76 2.53
CA PRO A 3 -3.64 5.70 2.72
C PRO A 3 -3.10 5.21 1.37
N PRO A 4 -1.81 4.82 1.29
CA PRO A 4 -1.22 4.37 0.03
C PRO A 4 -1.90 3.10 -0.48
N ALA A 5 -2.01 2.95 -1.79
CA ALA A 5 -2.40 1.69 -2.38
C ALA A 5 -1.27 0.65 -2.20
N VAL A 6 -1.59 -0.55 -1.75
CA VAL A 6 -0.58 -1.57 -1.41
C VAL A 6 -0.73 -2.79 -2.30
N PHE A 7 0.37 -3.18 -2.96
CA PHE A 7 0.42 -4.33 -3.85
C PHE A 7 1.55 -5.28 -3.46
N GLY A 8 1.22 -6.56 -3.35
CA GLY A 8 2.17 -7.63 -3.10
C GLY A 8 2.62 -8.32 -4.39
N ILE A 9 3.84 -8.85 -4.41
CA ILE A 9 4.35 -9.73 -5.46
C ILE A 9 4.73 -11.05 -4.80
N TYR A 10 4.20 -12.16 -5.31
CA TYR A 10 4.49 -13.50 -4.78
C TYR A 10 4.78 -14.50 -5.91
N GLY A 11 5.45 -15.59 -5.55
CA GLY A 11 5.92 -16.60 -6.49
C GLY A 11 7.11 -17.37 -5.93
N GLU A 12 7.41 -18.52 -6.51
CA GLU A 12 8.56 -19.36 -6.14
C GLU A 12 9.89 -18.60 -6.21
N SER A 13 10.91 -19.09 -5.50
CA SER A 13 12.27 -18.53 -5.61
C SER A 13 12.72 -18.48 -7.07
N ASP A 14 13.45 -17.43 -7.43
CA ASP A 14 13.97 -17.21 -8.80
C ASP A 14 12.94 -17.11 -9.93
N SER A 15 11.65 -16.95 -9.61
CA SER A 15 10.59 -16.77 -10.62
C SER A 15 10.61 -15.42 -11.35
N GLY A 16 11.47 -14.48 -10.95
CA GLY A 16 11.53 -13.13 -11.52
C GLY A 16 10.75 -12.06 -10.75
N LYS A 17 10.38 -12.30 -9.48
CA LYS A 17 9.68 -11.33 -8.62
C LYS A 17 10.41 -9.98 -8.54
N THR A 18 11.71 -9.99 -8.30
CA THR A 18 12.52 -8.77 -8.19
C THR A 18 12.57 -8.02 -9.52
N THR A 19 12.66 -8.73 -10.65
CA THR A 19 12.59 -8.13 -11.99
C THR A 19 11.26 -7.41 -12.20
N LEU A 20 10.14 -8.07 -11.89
CA LEU A 20 8.83 -7.46 -11.97
C LEU A 20 8.72 -6.24 -11.03
N ALA A 21 9.15 -6.36 -9.78
CA ALA A 21 9.11 -5.26 -8.82
C ALA A 21 9.85 -4.03 -9.35
N VAL A 22 11.08 -4.20 -9.84
CA VAL A 22 11.89 -3.11 -10.43
C VAL A 22 11.20 -2.49 -11.64
N GLN A 23 10.60 -3.29 -12.52
CA GLN A 23 9.87 -2.79 -13.69
C GLN A 23 8.64 -1.96 -13.27
N LEU A 24 7.84 -2.47 -12.33
CA LEU A 24 6.66 -1.75 -11.82
C LEU A 24 7.04 -0.44 -11.13
N ILE A 25 8.09 -0.44 -10.30
CA ILE A 25 8.58 0.77 -9.64
C ILE A 25 8.98 1.82 -10.68
N ARG A 26 9.77 1.43 -11.69
CA ARG A 26 10.23 2.35 -12.74
C ARG A 26 9.08 2.99 -13.51
N GLU A 27 8.11 2.19 -13.93
CA GLU A 27 6.97 2.69 -14.71
C GLU A 27 6.02 3.55 -13.86
N LEU A 28 5.72 3.16 -12.62
CA LEU A 28 4.86 3.96 -11.74
C LEU A 28 5.53 5.28 -11.31
N VAL A 29 6.85 5.28 -11.07
CA VAL A 29 7.59 6.53 -10.85
C VAL A 29 7.56 7.41 -12.09
N ARG A 30 7.69 6.84 -13.30
CA ARG A 30 7.55 7.58 -14.56
C ARG A 30 6.15 8.20 -14.72
N ASP A 31 5.12 7.53 -14.22
CA ASP A 31 3.75 8.05 -14.17
C ASP A 31 3.52 9.09 -13.06
N GLY A 32 4.53 9.41 -12.25
CA GLY A 32 4.47 10.44 -11.21
C GLY A 32 4.04 9.95 -9.82
N TYR A 33 3.88 8.64 -9.61
CA TYR A 33 3.58 8.10 -8.28
C TYR A 33 4.82 8.12 -7.38
N ARG A 34 4.62 8.46 -6.10
CA ARG A 34 5.62 8.29 -5.05
C ARG A 34 5.53 6.87 -4.52
N ILE A 35 6.61 6.13 -4.68
CA ILE A 35 6.67 4.70 -4.40
C ILE A 35 7.51 4.43 -3.16
N ALA A 36 7.00 3.60 -2.25
CA ALA A 36 7.82 2.89 -1.27
C ALA A 36 7.86 1.39 -1.61
N THR A 37 8.92 0.73 -1.16
CA THR A 37 9.13 -0.70 -1.42
C THR A 37 9.43 -1.44 -0.13
N VAL A 38 8.99 -2.70 -0.07
CA VAL A 38 9.27 -3.60 1.05
C VAL A 38 9.73 -4.92 0.46
N LYS A 39 10.88 -5.43 0.91
CA LYS A 39 11.28 -6.81 0.65
C LYS A 39 11.02 -7.64 1.89
N GLN A 40 10.08 -8.58 1.77
CA GLN A 40 9.66 -9.44 2.86
C GLN A 40 10.10 -10.88 2.63
N THR A 41 10.47 -11.56 3.71
CA THR A 41 10.77 -12.98 3.72
C THR A 41 10.24 -13.60 5.00
N ASN A 42 9.88 -14.88 4.93
CA ASN A 42 9.54 -15.69 6.11
C ASN A 42 10.76 -16.35 6.74
N LYS A 43 11.96 -16.14 6.18
CA LYS A 43 13.21 -16.64 6.73
C LYS A 43 13.63 -15.77 7.91
N SER A 44 14.11 -16.40 8.98
CA SER A 44 14.71 -15.72 10.13
C SER A 44 16.13 -15.23 9.80
N ILE A 45 16.22 -14.15 9.02
CA ILE A 45 17.48 -13.51 8.63
C ILE A 45 17.48 -12.05 9.05
N SER A 46 18.68 -11.49 9.26
CA SER A 46 18.90 -10.07 9.52
C SER A 46 19.75 -9.46 8.42
N ILE A 47 19.50 -8.19 8.10
CA ILE A 47 20.41 -7.40 7.26
C ILE A 47 21.67 -6.99 8.05
N ASP A 48 21.52 -6.79 9.36
CA ASP A 48 22.63 -6.45 10.24
C ASP A 48 23.45 -7.69 10.61
N THR A 49 24.76 -7.48 10.80
CA THR A 49 25.71 -8.57 11.05
C THR A 49 25.97 -8.74 12.54
N LYS A 50 25.76 -9.96 13.05
CA LYS A 50 26.00 -10.29 14.46
C LYS A 50 27.40 -9.88 14.92
N ASN A 51 27.49 -9.30 16.13
CA ASN A 51 28.72 -8.83 16.78
C ASN A 51 29.44 -7.65 16.09
N LYS A 52 28.86 -7.03 15.05
CA LYS A 52 29.35 -5.75 14.49
C LYS A 52 28.80 -4.56 15.27
N ASP A 53 29.23 -3.36 14.91
CA ASP A 53 29.02 -2.14 15.71
C ASP A 53 27.54 -1.80 15.89
N THR A 54 26.76 -1.77 14.80
CA THR A 54 25.31 -1.53 14.81
C THR A 54 24.55 -2.56 15.64
N TRP A 55 24.92 -3.83 15.50
CA TRP A 55 24.34 -4.92 16.29
C TRP A 55 24.65 -4.75 17.78
N ARG A 56 25.88 -4.37 18.13
CA ARG A 56 26.30 -4.13 19.53
C ARG A 56 25.58 -2.93 20.13
N HIS A 57 25.36 -1.87 19.36
CA HIS A 57 24.58 -0.71 19.81
C HIS A 57 23.15 -1.11 20.19
N GLN A 58 22.50 -1.92 19.34
CA GLN A 58 21.15 -2.41 19.61
C GLN A 58 21.12 -3.34 20.84
N HIS A 59 22.06 -4.28 20.97
CA HIS A 59 22.12 -5.19 22.13
C HIS A 59 22.50 -4.48 23.43
N ALA A 60 23.12 -3.31 23.35
CA ALA A 60 23.37 -2.44 24.50
C ALA A 60 22.11 -1.68 24.97
N GLY A 61 20.99 -1.78 24.25
CA GLY A 61 19.71 -1.18 24.62
C GLY A 61 19.36 0.11 23.88
N ALA A 62 20.04 0.45 22.78
CA ALA A 62 19.64 1.57 21.95
C ALA A 62 18.23 1.36 21.37
N SER A 63 17.33 2.33 21.55
CA SER A 63 15.95 2.27 21.04
C SER A 63 15.87 2.44 19.52
N LEU A 64 16.89 3.05 18.91
CA LEU A 64 17.03 3.23 17.47
C LEU A 64 18.51 3.22 17.12
N VAL A 65 18.87 2.46 16.08
CA VAL A 65 20.22 2.46 15.51
C VAL A 65 20.15 3.01 14.10
N VAL A 66 21.03 3.97 13.80
CA VAL A 66 21.16 4.56 12.47
C VAL A 66 22.58 4.29 11.98
N PHE A 67 22.70 3.62 10.83
CA PHE A 67 23.95 3.53 10.10
C PHE A 67 24.04 4.73 9.15
N SER A 68 25.17 5.41 9.12
CA SER A 68 25.39 6.53 8.21
C SER A 68 26.80 6.47 7.65
N SER A 69 26.89 6.59 6.33
CA SER A 69 28.13 6.60 5.58
C SER A 69 28.14 7.74 4.56
N ARG A 70 29.22 7.85 3.78
CA ARG A 70 29.26 8.80 2.65
C ARG A 70 28.29 8.44 1.52
N SER A 71 27.78 7.20 1.49
CA SER A 71 26.94 6.69 0.41
C SER A 71 25.46 6.64 0.76
N GLU A 72 25.13 6.34 2.02
CA GLU A 72 23.75 6.09 2.44
C GLU A 72 23.55 6.32 3.94
N THR A 73 22.28 6.38 4.34
CA THR A 73 21.87 6.41 5.74
C THR A 73 20.70 5.46 5.93
N ASP A 74 20.88 4.47 6.78
CA ASP A 74 19.93 3.39 7.03
C ASP A 74 19.42 3.45 8.47
N PHE A 75 18.10 3.38 8.61
CA PHE A 75 17.44 3.28 9.90
C PHE A 75 17.18 1.80 10.20
N LEU A 76 17.83 1.27 11.24
CA LEU A 76 17.74 -0.14 11.59
C LEU A 76 16.71 -0.35 12.70
N LEU A 77 15.47 -0.65 12.30
CA LEU A 77 14.39 -1.04 13.20
C LEU A 77 14.45 -2.55 13.45
N HIS A 78 14.97 -2.93 14.62
CA HIS A 78 15.09 -4.33 15.05
C HIS A 78 13.82 -4.81 15.76
N GLU A 79 12.67 -4.65 15.12
CA GLU A 79 11.36 -5.07 15.61
C GLU A 79 10.61 -5.85 14.52
N GLN A 80 9.94 -6.94 14.89
CA GLN A 80 9.07 -7.66 13.96
C GLN A 80 7.77 -6.86 13.79
N MET A 81 7.42 -6.54 12.55
CA MET A 81 6.17 -5.88 12.20
C MET A 81 5.38 -6.72 11.21
N ASP A 82 4.05 -6.62 11.30
CA ASP A 82 3.17 -7.01 10.22
C ASP A 82 3.17 -5.95 9.10
N SER A 83 2.54 -6.26 7.97
CA SER A 83 2.50 -5.34 6.83
C SER A 83 1.85 -4.01 7.18
N ALA A 84 0.81 -4.00 8.03
CA ALA A 84 0.14 -2.78 8.47
C ALA A 84 1.09 -1.86 9.30
N GLY A 85 1.86 -2.43 10.21
CA GLY A 85 2.88 -1.72 10.99
C GLY A 85 3.98 -1.12 10.11
N ILE A 86 4.48 -1.88 9.13
CA ILE A 86 5.47 -1.40 8.17
C ILE A 86 4.92 -0.22 7.35
N ILE A 87 3.71 -0.35 6.81
CA ILE A 87 3.06 0.72 6.02
C ILE A 87 2.89 1.98 6.88
N ARG A 88 2.46 1.83 8.13
CA ARG A 88 2.33 2.96 9.07
C ARG A 88 3.66 3.70 9.23
N ARG A 89 4.77 2.99 9.48
CA ARG A 89 6.10 3.61 9.58
C ARG A 89 6.53 4.32 8.30
N ILE A 90 6.26 3.74 7.14
CA ILE A 90 6.53 4.37 5.85
C ILE A 90 5.79 5.71 5.77
N THR A 91 4.49 5.73 6.09
CA THR A 91 3.67 6.95 6.04
C THR A 91 4.00 8.00 7.11
N GLU A 92 4.59 7.59 8.24
CA GLU A 92 5.13 8.52 9.26
C GLU A 92 6.38 9.25 8.74
N LEU A 93 7.17 8.60 7.87
CA LEU A 93 8.45 9.13 7.39
C LEU A 93 8.34 9.90 6.07
N LYS A 94 7.49 9.45 5.16
CA LYS A 94 7.38 9.98 3.80
C LYS A 94 5.93 9.94 3.32
N ASP A 95 5.59 10.93 2.52
CA ASP A 95 4.35 10.93 1.77
C ASP A 95 4.49 10.04 0.52
N VAL A 96 3.66 9.00 0.45
CA VAL A 96 3.79 7.87 -0.48
C VAL A 96 2.40 7.53 -1.03
N ASP A 97 2.29 7.32 -2.34
CA ASP A 97 1.03 6.99 -3.00
C ASP A 97 0.82 5.48 -3.13
N VAL A 98 1.91 4.73 -3.31
CA VAL A 98 1.86 3.28 -3.56
C VAL A 98 3.00 2.56 -2.83
N VAL A 99 2.69 1.44 -2.19
CA VAL A 99 3.67 0.52 -1.57
C VAL A 99 3.71 -0.79 -2.36
N ILE A 100 4.91 -1.20 -2.79
CA ILE A 100 5.14 -2.49 -3.45
C ILE A 100 5.89 -3.43 -2.50
N ILE A 101 5.29 -4.59 -2.19
CA ILE A 101 5.82 -5.58 -1.26
C ILE A 101 6.26 -6.83 -2.01
N GLU A 102 7.56 -7.04 -2.20
CA GLU A 102 8.10 -8.29 -2.72
C GLU A 102 8.09 -9.37 -1.63
N GLY A 103 7.49 -10.53 -1.90
CA GLY A 103 7.38 -11.62 -0.93
C GLY A 103 6.16 -11.52 -0.01
N ALA A 104 5.17 -10.71 -0.37
CA ALA A 104 3.96 -10.47 0.43
C ALA A 104 3.17 -11.76 0.70
N ASP A 105 2.90 -12.04 1.98
CA ASP A 105 2.07 -13.17 2.40
C ASP A 105 0.71 -12.76 2.98
N ASP A 106 0.58 -11.52 3.44
CA ASP A 106 -0.63 -10.97 4.09
C ASP A 106 -1.91 -11.16 3.24
N PRO A 107 -2.95 -11.82 3.74
CA PRO A 107 -4.18 -12.06 2.99
C PRO A 107 -4.95 -10.78 2.62
N ALA A 108 -4.77 -9.67 3.34
CA ALA A 108 -5.44 -8.40 3.07
C ALA A 108 -4.84 -7.63 1.89
N ILE A 109 -3.61 -7.93 1.49
CA ILE A 109 -2.90 -7.22 0.41
C ILE A 109 -3.26 -7.84 -0.95
N LEU A 110 -3.63 -7.02 -1.94
CA LEU A 110 -3.82 -7.46 -3.31
C LEU A 110 -2.48 -7.85 -3.94
N LYS A 111 -2.42 -8.97 -4.68
CA LYS A 111 -1.14 -9.53 -5.14
C LYS A 111 -1.06 -9.84 -6.62
N ILE A 112 0.15 -9.75 -7.16
CA ILE A 112 0.53 -10.25 -8.48
C ILE A 112 1.31 -11.56 -8.31
N GLN A 113 0.86 -12.61 -8.99
CA GLN A 113 1.57 -13.89 -9.05
C GLN A 113 2.65 -13.85 -10.12
N VAL A 114 3.84 -14.37 -9.81
CA VAL A 114 4.94 -14.56 -10.75
C VAL A 114 5.35 -16.03 -10.79
N GLY A 115 5.42 -16.60 -11.99
CA GLY A 115 5.79 -18.01 -12.19
C GLY A 115 4.63 -18.98 -11.97
N ALA A 116 5.00 -20.22 -11.61
CA ALA A 116 4.06 -21.31 -11.37
C ALA A 116 3.43 -21.25 -9.96
N GLY A 117 2.61 -22.24 -9.63
CA GLY A 117 2.03 -22.41 -8.30
C GLY A 117 0.56 -22.01 -8.18
N ARG A 118 0.00 -22.28 -7.00
CA ARG A 118 -1.42 -22.06 -6.71
C ARG A 118 -1.76 -20.57 -6.63
N ARG A 119 -2.81 -20.17 -7.35
CA ARG A 119 -3.37 -18.82 -7.25
C ARG A 119 -3.95 -18.59 -5.84
N ARG A 120 -3.60 -17.46 -5.22
CA ARG A 120 -4.14 -17.02 -3.92
C ARG A 120 -5.44 -16.25 -4.12
N SER A 121 -6.34 -16.25 -3.13
CA SER A 121 -7.66 -15.58 -3.23
C SER A 121 -7.57 -14.09 -3.53
N ASN A 122 -6.53 -13.42 -3.02
CA ASN A 122 -6.25 -12.00 -3.21
C ASN A 122 -5.37 -11.70 -4.44
N THR A 123 -5.26 -12.63 -5.41
CA THR A 123 -4.47 -12.44 -6.63
C THR A 123 -5.25 -11.66 -7.67
N ILE A 124 -4.79 -10.44 -7.99
CA ILE A 124 -5.42 -9.58 -9.00
C ILE A 124 -4.90 -9.85 -10.42
N ALA A 125 -3.69 -10.38 -10.54
CA ALA A 125 -3.03 -10.62 -11.83
C ALA A 125 -2.01 -11.75 -11.73
N LYS A 126 -1.75 -12.41 -12.85
CA LYS A 126 -0.57 -13.28 -13.03
C LYS A 126 0.33 -12.61 -14.06
N TYR A 127 1.61 -12.48 -13.74
CA TYR A 127 2.61 -11.95 -14.65
C TYR A 127 3.17 -13.07 -15.54
N ASP A 128 3.09 -12.85 -16.83
CA ASP A 128 3.51 -13.75 -17.92
C ASP A 128 4.48 -13.06 -18.91
N GLY A 129 5.07 -11.94 -18.50
CA GLY A 129 5.93 -11.09 -19.35
C GLY A 129 5.25 -9.81 -19.83
N ASN A 130 3.94 -9.66 -19.67
CA ASN A 130 3.20 -8.47 -20.11
C ASN A 130 3.09 -7.38 -19.03
N ILE A 131 4.12 -6.53 -18.93
CA ILE A 131 4.14 -5.41 -17.96
C ILE A 131 2.97 -4.42 -18.15
N PRO A 132 2.63 -3.98 -19.37
CA PRO A 132 1.49 -3.09 -19.60
C PRO A 132 0.16 -3.61 -19.02
N GLU A 133 -0.10 -4.92 -19.11
CA GLU A 133 -1.31 -5.50 -18.50
C GLU A 133 -1.29 -5.37 -16.96
N ILE A 134 -0.15 -5.68 -16.33
CA ILE A 134 -0.02 -5.58 -14.87
C ILE A 134 -0.21 -4.13 -14.41
N LEU A 135 0.40 -3.17 -15.11
CA LEU A 135 0.23 -1.75 -14.82
C LEU A 135 -1.21 -1.29 -14.97
N THR A 136 -1.92 -1.76 -16.01
CA THR A 136 -3.34 -1.45 -16.22
C THR A 136 -4.19 -1.93 -15.03
N ARG A 137 -3.94 -3.15 -14.55
CA ARG A 137 -4.63 -3.70 -13.37
C ARG A 137 -4.30 -2.92 -12.10
N ILE A 138 -3.02 -2.63 -11.84
CA ILE A 138 -2.59 -1.85 -10.68
C ILE A 138 -3.22 -0.45 -10.69
N LYS A 139 -3.14 0.28 -11.81
CA LYS A 139 -3.72 1.62 -11.93
C LYS A 139 -5.23 1.62 -11.72
N LYS A 140 -5.94 0.60 -12.19
CA LYS A 140 -7.37 0.43 -11.92
C LYS A 140 -7.65 0.28 -10.42
N GLU A 141 -6.85 -0.49 -9.69
CA GLU A 141 -7.00 -0.64 -8.23
C GLU A 141 -6.61 0.64 -7.47
N ILE A 142 -5.57 1.36 -7.91
CA ILE A 142 -5.22 2.69 -7.37
C ILE A 142 -6.40 3.64 -7.54
N GLN A 143 -7.01 3.70 -8.72
CA GLN A 143 -8.16 4.55 -8.98
C GLN A 143 -9.38 4.20 -8.13
N LYS A 144 -9.58 2.94 -7.72
CA LYS A 144 -10.64 2.59 -6.74
C LYS A 144 -10.33 3.11 -5.34
N THR A 145 -9.05 3.21 -4.99
CA THR A 145 -8.57 3.68 -3.69
C THR A 145 -8.56 5.21 -3.62
N VAL A 146 -8.32 5.88 -4.75
CA VAL A 146 -8.21 7.34 -4.90
C VAL A 146 -9.51 7.99 -5.40
N ALA A 147 -10.42 7.24 -6.03
CA ALA A 147 -11.73 7.77 -6.40
C ALA A 147 -12.39 8.32 -5.12
N PRO A 148 -12.80 9.61 -5.13
CA PRO A 148 -13.47 10.16 -3.97
C PRO A 148 -14.71 9.30 -3.73
N HIS A 149 -14.77 8.69 -2.55
CA HIS A 149 -15.97 7.97 -2.12
C HIS A 149 -17.12 8.96 -1.87
N LEU A 150 -16.78 10.25 -1.84
CA LEU A 150 -17.68 11.36 -1.63
C LEU A 150 -17.31 12.54 -2.53
N ARG A 151 -18.25 12.95 -3.40
CA ARG A 151 -18.15 14.22 -4.13
C ARG A 151 -19.14 15.22 -3.54
N ILE A 152 -18.65 16.36 -3.09
CA ILE A 152 -19.49 17.49 -2.66
C ILE A 152 -19.39 18.59 -3.70
N THR A 153 -20.54 19.12 -4.12
CA THR A 153 -20.63 20.31 -4.96
C THR A 153 -21.36 21.42 -4.22
N VAL A 154 -20.82 22.64 -4.30
CA VAL A 154 -21.45 23.86 -3.78
C VAL A 154 -21.56 24.83 -4.94
N ASN A 155 -22.77 25.27 -5.27
CA ASN A 155 -23.05 26.16 -6.41
C ASN A 155 -22.46 25.63 -7.73
N GLY A 156 -22.56 24.32 -7.96
CA GLY A 156 -22.02 23.65 -9.16
C GLY A 156 -20.51 23.40 -9.15
N LYS A 157 -19.76 23.89 -8.15
CA LYS A 157 -18.32 23.69 -8.04
C LYS A 157 -17.99 22.53 -7.10
N ALA A 158 -17.16 21.59 -7.56
CA ALA A 158 -16.67 20.51 -6.71
C ALA A 158 -15.74 21.04 -5.60
N ILE A 159 -15.98 20.59 -4.37
CA ILE A 159 -15.18 20.93 -3.20
C ILE A 159 -14.22 19.76 -2.91
N PRO A 160 -12.89 19.97 -2.99
CA PRO A 160 -11.93 18.95 -2.60
C PRO A 160 -12.02 18.71 -1.09
N LEU A 161 -12.06 17.44 -0.69
CA LEU A 161 -12.15 17.04 0.72
C LEU A 161 -10.82 16.46 1.18
N THR A 162 -10.49 16.69 2.44
CA THR A 162 -9.46 15.95 3.16
C THR A 162 -10.07 14.69 3.78
N GLU A 163 -9.22 13.79 4.28
CA GLU A 163 -9.62 12.47 4.80
C GLU A 163 -10.66 12.54 5.93
N PHE A 164 -10.49 13.46 6.88
CA PHE A 164 -11.41 13.57 8.02
C PHE A 164 -12.84 13.98 7.60
N PRO A 165 -13.07 15.09 6.86
CA PRO A 165 -14.38 15.43 6.35
C PRO A 165 -15.01 14.34 5.49
N GLU A 166 -14.21 13.67 4.65
CA GLU A 166 -14.69 12.59 3.79
C GLU A 166 -15.23 11.40 4.61
N GLN A 167 -14.48 10.93 5.60
CA GLN A 167 -14.90 9.83 6.47
C GLN A 167 -16.10 10.20 7.32
N PHE A 168 -16.08 11.39 7.94
CA PHE A 168 -17.17 11.85 8.81
C PHE A 168 -18.50 11.88 8.07
N ILE A 169 -18.52 12.49 6.88
CA ILE A 169 -19.75 12.63 6.08
C ILE A 169 -20.19 11.27 5.55
N THR A 170 -19.27 10.46 5.02
CA THR A 170 -19.59 9.13 4.48
C THR A 170 -20.21 8.22 5.53
N ASN A 171 -19.64 8.17 6.74
CA ASN A 171 -20.15 7.33 7.83
C ASN A 171 -21.52 7.82 8.33
N THR A 172 -21.69 9.14 8.44
CA THR A 172 -22.98 9.74 8.82
C THR A 172 -24.07 9.38 7.81
N ILE A 173 -23.81 9.56 6.52
CA ILE A 173 -24.75 9.22 5.45
C ILE A 173 -25.10 7.73 5.48
N ARG A 174 -24.10 6.84 5.62
CA ARG A 174 -24.35 5.38 5.71
C ARG A 174 -25.24 5.02 6.90
N ALA A 175 -24.99 5.61 8.08
CA ALA A 175 -25.81 5.38 9.26
C ALA A 175 -27.25 5.85 9.05
N MET A 176 -27.45 7.04 8.47
CA MET A 176 -28.78 7.56 8.13
C MET A 176 -29.50 6.62 7.17
N LEU A 177 -28.85 6.20 6.07
CA LEU A 177 -29.46 5.31 5.09
C LEU A 177 -29.79 3.93 5.65
N GLY A 178 -28.93 3.38 6.52
CA GLY A 178 -29.18 2.11 7.20
C GLY A 178 -30.39 2.15 8.15
N SER A 179 -30.80 3.33 8.60
CA SER A 179 -32.01 3.50 9.41
C SER A 179 -33.31 3.58 8.58
N LEU A 180 -33.21 3.72 7.25
CA LEU A 180 -34.37 3.87 6.38
C LEU A 180 -35.00 2.52 6.03
N LYS A 181 -36.33 2.42 6.17
CA LYS A 181 -37.06 1.22 5.79
C LYS A 181 -37.01 1.01 4.27
N GLY A 182 -36.73 -0.24 3.86
CA GLY A 182 -36.76 -0.64 2.45
C GLY A 182 -35.51 -0.31 1.65
N VAL A 183 -34.47 0.26 2.28
CA VAL A 183 -33.20 0.56 1.62
C VAL A 183 -32.18 -0.55 1.94
N GLN A 184 -31.85 -1.37 0.95
CA GLN A 184 -30.83 -2.43 1.04
C GLN A 184 -29.94 -2.39 -0.22
N ASP A 185 -28.75 -2.99 -0.15
CA ASP A 185 -27.82 -3.12 -1.28
C ASP A 185 -27.52 -1.81 -2.02
N ILE A 186 -27.22 -0.75 -1.26
CA ILE A 186 -26.98 0.60 -1.76
C ILE A 186 -25.71 0.62 -2.64
N ARG A 187 -25.88 0.85 -3.94
CA ARG A 187 -24.78 0.95 -4.92
C ARG A 187 -24.37 2.38 -5.25
N ASP A 188 -25.32 3.31 -5.20
CA ASP A 188 -25.14 4.73 -5.48
C ASP A 188 -26.10 5.55 -4.61
N VAL A 189 -25.68 6.75 -4.20
CA VAL A 189 -26.47 7.67 -3.37
C VAL A 189 -26.25 9.08 -3.91
N ARG A 190 -27.35 9.76 -4.25
CA ARG A 190 -27.36 11.19 -4.53
C ARG A 190 -28.24 11.92 -3.51
N ILE A 191 -27.66 12.89 -2.81
CA ILE A 191 -28.37 13.77 -1.90
C ILE A 191 -28.37 15.16 -2.51
N GLU A 192 -29.56 15.68 -2.81
CA GLU A 192 -29.77 17.03 -3.32
C GLU A 192 -30.53 17.83 -2.26
N LEU A 193 -29.97 18.96 -1.84
CA LEU A 193 -30.65 19.92 -0.97
C LEU A 193 -31.09 21.10 -1.84
N LYS A 194 -32.41 21.29 -1.97
CA LYS A 194 -32.99 22.47 -2.61
C LYS A 194 -33.32 23.48 -1.51
N GLN A 195 -32.78 24.68 -1.61
CA GLN A 195 -33.16 25.81 -0.76
C GLN A 195 -34.41 26.50 -1.31
#